data_AF-A0A2A3VGE6-F1
#
_entry.id   AF-A0A2A3VGE6-F1
#
_cell.length_a   1.000
_cell.length_b   1.000
_cell.length_c   1.000
_cell.angle_alpha   90.00
_cell.angle_beta   90.00
_cell.angle_gamma   90.00
#
_symmetry.space_group_name_H-M   'P 1'
#
loop_
_entity.id
_entity.type
_entity.pdbx_description
1 polymer ?
#
loop_
_entity_poly.entity_id
_entity_poly.type
_entity_poly.pdbx_seq_one_letter_code
_entity_poly.pdbx_strand_id
1 'polypeptide(L)'
;MSVDFSFNFSSDLASAGIRGLGESGGGEGESWLVALAKAMGMMLGDIAEKMQSAVDTMEGAGKQSKEFMTAQTEFQAQSQLFSMLSNTVATAIKSIGEGLTANARKT
;
A
#
# COMPACT_ATOMS: atom_id res chain seq x y z
N MET A 1 -17.73 10.52 -15.68
CA MET A 1 -17.90 9.73 -14.44
C MET A 1 -16.60 9.92 -13.66
N SER A 2 -16.58 10.84 -12.69
CA SER A 2 -15.37 11.13 -11.92
C SER A 2 -15.20 9.99 -10.92
N VAL A 3 -14.12 9.21 -11.05
CA VAL A 3 -13.78 8.17 -10.09
C VAL A 3 -13.10 8.88 -8.93
N ASP A 4 -13.79 9.02 -7.82
CA ASP A 4 -13.26 9.64 -6.62
C ASP A 4 -12.37 8.62 -5.89
N PHE A 5 -11.06 8.70 -6.13
CA PHE A 5 -10.06 7.93 -5.39
C PHE A 5 -9.63 8.70 -4.14
N SER A 6 -10.56 8.81 -3.19
CA SER A 6 -10.24 9.28 -1.85
C SER A 6 -9.63 8.14 -1.03
N PHE A 7 -8.31 8.00 -1.08
CA PHE A 7 -7.54 7.13 -0.19
C PHE A 7 -7.19 7.92 1.07
N ASN A 8 -7.85 7.61 2.18
CA ASN A 8 -7.63 8.32 3.44
C ASN A 8 -6.56 7.55 4.21
N PHE A 9 -5.29 7.79 3.87
CA PHE A 9 -4.12 7.09 4.41
C PHE A 9 -4.17 6.93 5.94
N SER A 10 -4.64 7.94 6.68
CA SER A 10 -4.78 7.86 8.14
C SER A 10 -5.87 6.87 8.58
N SER A 11 -7.02 6.87 7.91
CA SER A 11 -8.14 5.95 8.19
C SER A 11 -7.87 4.53 7.69
N ASP A 12 -7.19 4.39 6.56
CA ASP A 12 -6.88 3.10 5.93
C ASP A 12 -5.71 2.42 6.66
N LEU A 13 -4.70 3.19 7.10
CA LEU A 13 -3.65 2.69 7.99
C LEU A 13 -4.19 2.40 9.39
N ALA A 14 -5.10 3.22 9.92
CA ALA A 14 -5.74 2.94 11.21
C ALA A 14 -6.61 1.68 11.12
N SER A 15 -7.40 1.49 10.07
CA SER A 15 -8.24 0.30 9.93
C SER A 15 -7.44 -0.97 9.62
N ALA A 16 -6.38 -0.89 8.82
CA ALA A 16 -5.45 -1.99 8.57
C ALA A 16 -4.60 -2.32 9.81
N GLY A 17 -4.14 -1.29 10.53
CA GLY A 17 -3.43 -1.43 11.80
C GLY A 17 -4.32 -2.05 12.89
N ILE A 18 -5.53 -1.55 13.09
CA ILE A 18 -6.48 -2.04 14.11
C ILE A 18 -6.88 -3.49 13.83
N ARG A 19 -7.08 -3.90 12.56
CA ARG A 19 -7.39 -5.30 12.22
C ARG A 19 -6.22 -6.25 12.41
N GLY A 20 -4.98 -5.84 12.13
CA GLY A 20 -3.78 -6.64 12.40
C GLY A 20 -3.39 -6.71 13.89
N LEU A 21 -3.78 -5.72 14.68
CA LEU A 21 -3.52 -5.64 16.13
C LEU A 21 -4.51 -6.45 16.98
N GLY A 22 -5.62 -6.95 16.40
CA GLY A 22 -6.67 -7.66 17.13
C GLY A 22 -6.33 -9.11 17.52
N GLU A 23 -5.36 -9.74 16.86
CA GLU A 23 -5.02 -11.16 17.10
C GLU A 23 -3.59 -11.41 17.61
N SER A 24 -2.72 -10.40 17.65
CA SER A 24 -1.39 -10.55 18.27
C SER A 24 -1.40 -9.97 19.67
N GLY A 25 -1.43 -10.88 20.64
CA GLY A 25 -1.42 -10.59 22.07
C GLY A 25 -0.35 -9.60 22.51
N GLY A 26 -0.67 -8.90 23.60
CA GLY A 26 0.15 -7.85 24.18
C GLY A 26 1.60 -8.27 24.43
N GLY A 27 2.50 -7.41 23.98
CA GLY A 27 3.92 -7.40 24.32
C GLY A 27 4.48 -6.01 24.04
N GLU A 28 5.20 -5.45 25.00
CA GLU A 28 6.02 -4.25 24.85
C GLU A 28 6.80 -4.24 23.51
N GLY A 29 6.76 -3.12 22.77
CA GLY A 29 7.90 -2.71 21.96
C GLY A 29 7.90 -2.96 20.44
N GLU A 30 6.76 -3.14 19.76
CA GLU A 30 6.80 -3.01 18.29
C GLU A 30 7.01 -1.54 17.89
N SER A 31 8.23 -1.23 17.42
CA SER A 31 8.57 0.08 16.85
C SER A 31 7.54 0.47 15.79
N TRP A 32 7.06 1.72 15.80
CA TRP A 32 6.10 2.24 14.81
C TRP A 32 6.59 2.04 13.36
N LEU A 33 7.90 1.95 13.16
CA LEU A 33 8.53 1.58 11.88
C LEU A 33 8.24 0.14 11.48
N VAL A 34 8.24 -0.80 12.43
CA VAL A 34 7.87 -2.21 12.21
C VAL A 34 6.39 -2.32 11.86
N ALA A 35 5.52 -1.57 12.55
CA ALA A 35 4.09 -1.51 12.21
C ALA A 35 3.84 -0.93 10.81
N LEU A 36 4.53 0.16 10.44
CA LEU A 36 4.47 0.74 9.10
C LEU A 36 5.00 -0.23 8.04
N ALA A 37 6.12 -0.92 8.31
CA ALA A 37 6.68 -1.91 7.40
C ALA A 37 5.73 -3.09 7.17
N LYS A 38 5.05 -3.58 8.22
CA LYS A 38 4.01 -4.62 8.12
C LYS A 38 2.84 -4.15 7.27
N ALA A 39 2.30 -2.95 7.54
CA ALA A 39 1.20 -2.39 6.78
C ALA A 39 1.56 -2.18 5.30
N MET A 40 2.76 -1.66 5.04
CA MET A 40 3.28 -1.50 3.67
C MET A 40 3.47 -2.86 3.00
N GLY A 41 4.00 -3.86 3.70
CA GLY A 41 4.18 -5.21 3.17
C GLY A 41 2.87 -5.86 2.76
N MET A 42 1.80 -5.69 3.56
CA MET A 42 0.45 -6.15 3.20
C MET A 42 -0.08 -5.42 1.96
N MET A 43 -0.04 -4.09 1.93
CA MET A 43 -0.55 -3.33 0.78
C MET A 43 0.24 -3.60 -0.51
N LEU A 44 1.57 -3.71 -0.45
CA LEU A 44 2.39 -4.09 -1.60
C LEU A 44 2.15 -5.53 -2.02
N GLY A 45 1.88 -6.44 -1.07
CA GLY A 45 1.46 -7.81 -1.32
C GLY A 45 0.16 -7.87 -2.14
N ASP A 46 -0.87 -7.13 -1.73
CA ASP A 46 -2.15 -7.05 -2.44
C ASP A 46 -1.99 -6.50 -3.88
N ILE A 47 -1.16 -5.47 -4.05
CA ILE A 47 -0.86 -4.90 -5.37
C ILE A 47 -0.12 -5.93 -6.24
N ALA A 48 0.87 -6.63 -5.68
CA ALA A 48 1.62 -7.65 -6.39
C ALA A 48 0.74 -8.85 -6.79
N GLU A 49 -0.18 -9.27 -5.93
CA GLU A 49 -1.13 -10.35 -6.22
C GLU A 49 -2.05 -9.95 -7.40
N LYS A 50 -2.55 -8.71 -7.42
CA LYS A 50 -3.36 -8.20 -8.54
C LYS A 50 -2.55 -8.07 -9.83
N MET A 51 -1.28 -7.66 -9.74
CA MET A 51 -0.38 -7.64 -10.89
C MET A 51 -0.16 -9.05 -11.45
N GLN A 52 0.07 -10.04 -10.58
CA GLN A 52 0.25 -11.44 -11.00
C GLN A 52 -1.02 -11.99 -11.65
N SER A 53 -2.18 -11.77 -11.05
CA SER A 53 -3.47 -12.19 -11.63
C SER A 53 -3.75 -11.56 -12.99
N ALA A 54 -3.37 -10.28 -13.18
CA ALA A 54 -3.45 -9.63 -14.47
C ALA A 54 -2.48 -10.25 -15.49
N VAL A 55 -1.27 -10.63 -15.09
CA VAL A 55 -0.31 -11.36 -15.94
C VAL A 55 -0.87 -12.71 -16.36
N ASP A 56 -1.37 -13.51 -15.42
CA ASP A 56 -1.94 -14.83 -15.70
C ASP A 56 -3.11 -14.71 -16.69
N THR A 57 -3.93 -13.67 -16.55
CA THR A 57 -5.03 -13.36 -17.48
C THR A 57 -4.52 -12.96 -18.86
N MET A 58 -3.45 -12.16 -18.94
CA MET A 58 -2.83 -11.79 -20.22
C MET A 58 -2.20 -12.99 -20.93
N GLU A 59 -1.61 -13.93 -20.20
CA GLU A 59 -1.00 -15.15 -20.76
C GLU A 59 -2.06 -16.13 -21.28
N GLY A 60 -3.20 -16.24 -20.58
CA GLY A 60 -4.31 -17.09 -20.99
C GLY A 60 -5.20 -16.50 -22.09
N ALA A 61 -5.18 -15.17 -22.27
CA ALA A 61 -6.00 -14.46 -23.23
C ALA A 61 -5.32 -14.29 -24.60
N GLY A 62 -6.11 -14.32 -25.68
CA GLY A 62 -5.62 -13.93 -27.00
C GLY A 62 -5.19 -12.46 -27.02
N LYS A 63 -4.03 -12.13 -27.62
CA LYS A 63 -3.41 -10.78 -27.61
C LYS A 63 -4.28 -9.61 -28.11
N GLN A 64 -5.40 -9.88 -28.76
CA GLN A 64 -6.38 -8.87 -29.21
C GLN A 64 -7.76 -9.02 -28.55
N SER A 65 -7.88 -9.88 -27.54
CA SER A 65 -9.13 -10.03 -26.81
C SER A 65 -9.36 -8.82 -25.90
N LYS A 66 -10.63 -8.57 -25.61
CA LYS A 66 -11.04 -7.55 -24.64
C LYS A 66 -10.42 -7.83 -23.25
N GLU A 67 -10.34 -9.10 -22.87
CA GLU A 67 -9.75 -9.55 -21.60
C GLU A 67 -8.26 -9.21 -21.53
N PHE A 68 -7.50 -9.43 -22.60
CA PHE A 68 -6.09 -9.04 -22.65
C PHE A 68 -5.92 -7.53 -22.45
N MET A 69 -6.71 -6.71 -23.16
CA MET A 69 -6.64 -5.25 -23.05
C MET A 69 -7.02 -4.76 -21.64
N THR A 70 -8.03 -5.37 -21.02
CA THR A 70 -8.44 -5.05 -19.65
C THR A 70 -7.35 -5.43 -18.65
N ALA A 71 -6.83 -6.66 -18.72
CA ALA A 71 -5.77 -7.14 -17.84
C ALA A 71 -4.47 -6.33 -18.02
N GLN A 72 -4.12 -5.96 -19.25
CA GLN A 72 -2.97 -5.10 -19.53
C GLN A 72 -3.12 -3.71 -18.90
N THR A 73 -4.33 -3.15 -18.92
CA THR A 73 -4.62 -1.85 -18.29
C THR A 73 -4.56 -1.97 -16.77
N GLU A 74 -5.10 -3.06 -16.21
CA GLU A 74 -5.06 -3.32 -14.77
C GLU A 74 -3.62 -3.48 -14.27
N PHE A 75 -2.79 -4.26 -14.97
CA PHE A 75 -1.37 -4.38 -14.67
C PHE A 75 -0.65 -3.01 -14.66
N GLN A 76 -0.94 -2.15 -15.64
CA GLN A 76 -0.36 -0.80 -15.70
C GLN A 76 -0.83 0.08 -14.53
N ALA A 77 -2.12 0.03 -14.18
CA ALA A 77 -2.67 0.78 -13.07
C ALA A 77 -2.06 0.33 -11.72
N GLN A 78 -1.98 -0.98 -11.48
CA GLN A 78 -1.35 -1.53 -10.27
C GLN A 78 0.12 -1.15 -10.17
N SER A 79 0.86 -1.13 -11.29
CA SER A 79 2.26 -0.66 -11.32
C SER A 79 2.41 0.81 -10.91
N GLN A 80 1.46 1.66 -11.31
CA GLN A 80 1.42 3.06 -10.89
C GLN A 80 1.09 3.19 -9.40
N LEU A 81 0.15 2.39 -8.89
CA LEU A 81 -0.19 2.35 -7.47
C LEU A 81 0.99 1.89 -6.61
N PHE A 82 1.74 0.88 -7.05
CA PHE A 82 2.98 0.44 -6.39
C PHE A 82 3.97 1.60 -6.24
N SER A 83 4.19 2.34 -7.33
CA SER A 83 5.11 3.48 -7.35
C SER A 83 4.61 4.62 -6.46
N MET A 84 3.30 4.91 -6.49
CA MET A 84 2.67 5.93 -5.66
C MET A 84 2.75 5.59 -4.18
N LEU A 85 2.46 4.33 -3.80
CA LEU A 85 2.55 3.86 -2.42
C LEU A 85 3.98 3.96 -1.90
N SER A 86 4.96 3.55 -2.70
CA SER A 86 6.39 3.66 -2.34
C SER A 86 6.80 5.11 -2.05
N ASN A 87 6.41 6.04 -2.92
CA ASN A 87 6.69 7.47 -2.74
C ASN A 87 5.93 8.07 -1.53
N THR A 88 4.69 7.64 -1.31
CA THR A 88 3.87 8.07 -0.17
C THR A 88 4.47 7.60 1.14
N VAL A 89 4.93 6.35 1.22
CA VAL A 89 5.57 5.82 2.43
C VAL A 89 6.89 6.52 2.70
N ALA A 90 7.73 6.75 1.69
CA ALA A 90 8.97 7.51 1.86
C ALA A 90 8.70 8.92 2.41
N THR A 91 7.65 9.57 1.93
CA THR A 91 7.21 10.88 2.43
C THR A 91 6.69 10.79 3.86
N ALA A 92 5.87 9.79 4.20
CA ALA A 92 5.35 9.58 5.54
C ALA A 92 6.47 9.33 6.56
N ILE A 93 7.45 8.49 6.24
CA ILE A 93 8.63 8.23 7.08
C ILE A 93 9.39 9.53 7.34
N LYS A 94 9.63 10.31 6.28
CA LYS A 94 10.31 11.60 6.39
C LYS A 94 9.54 12.56 7.28
N SER A 95 8.24 12.74 7.07
CA SER A 95 7.41 13.63 7.87
C SER A 95 7.37 13.24 9.35
N ILE A 96 7.32 11.93 9.66
CA ILE A 96 7.39 11.46 11.05
C ILE A 96 8.77 11.74 11.65
N GLY A 97 9.85 11.47 10.91
CA GLY A 97 11.22 11.77 11.36
C GLY A 97 11.46 13.26 11.63
N GLU A 98 10.96 14.13 10.75
CA GLU A 98 11.00 15.59 10.94
C GLU A 98 10.15 16.02 12.15
N GLY A 99 8.96 15.44 12.34
CA GLY A 99 8.10 15.72 13.49
C GLY A 99 8.72 15.30 14.83
N LEU A 100 9.33 14.12 14.89
CA LEU A 100 10.06 13.64 16.07
C LEU A 100 11.26 14.54 16.39
N THR A 101 12.02 14.95 15.38
CA THR A 101 13.15 15.88 15.54
C THR A 101 12.70 17.26 16.01
N ALA A 102 11.57 17.75 15.51
CA ALA A 102 11.00 19.03 15.92
C ALA A 102 10.50 19.01 17.38
N ASN A 103 9.91 17.90 17.82
CA ASN A 103 9.48 17.74 19.22
C ASN A 103 10.68 17.56 20.16
N ALA A 104 11.71 16.80 19.74
CA ALA A 104 12.95 16.63 20.49
C ALA A 104 13.76 17.93 20.65
N ARG A 105 13.57 18.93 19.78
CA ARG A 105 14.17 20.27 19.96
C ARG A 105 13.42 21.16 20.96
N LYS A 106 12.16 20.83 21.27
CA LYS A 106 11.34 21.60 22.21
C LYS A 106 11.47 21.11 23.66
N THR A 107 11.99 19.90 23.85
CA THR A 107 12.33 19.29 25.15
C THR A 107 13.81 19.48 25.45
#